data_AF-A0A183FM83-F1
#
_entry.id   AF-A0A183FM83-F1
#
_cell.length_a   1.000
_cell.length_b   1.000
_cell.length_c   1.000
_cell.angle_alpha   90.00
_cell.angle_beta   90.00
_cell.angle_gamma   90.00
#
_symmetry.space_group_name_H-M   'P 1'
#
loop_
_entity.id
_entity.type
_entity.pdbx_description
1 polymer ?
#
loop_
_entity_poly.entity_id
_entity_poly.type
_entity_poly.pdbx_seq_one_letter_code
_entity_poly.pdbx_strand_id
1 'polypeptide(L)'
;MKFFLLLAAVVATSAVVLLPSQLASVECDMCEMAVRTVVPMMDQDTKDIENAVNKECKALLHKIPFATQKCQKFIDNDLNKIIKELESGTAPGDVCKKIDMC
;
A
#
# COMPACT_ATOMS: atom_id res chain seq x y z
N MET A 1 -22.72 14.11 41.86
CA MET A 1 -22.04 15.42 42.01
C MET A 1 -20.55 15.17 41.81
N LYS A 2 -19.80 15.60 40.80
CA LYS A 2 -19.81 16.66 39.79
C LYS A 2 -19.15 15.99 38.56
N PHE A 3 -19.78 15.82 37.39
CA PHE A 3 -19.71 16.78 36.27
C PHE A 3 -18.44 17.63 36.28
N PHE A 4 -17.49 17.38 35.38
CA PHE A 4 -16.71 18.36 34.59
C PHE A 4 -15.77 17.52 33.70
N LEU A 5 -16.24 17.16 32.49
CA LEU A 5 -15.99 17.91 31.27
C LEU A 5 -14.52 17.86 30.86
N LEU A 6 -14.16 16.93 29.98
CA LEU A 6 -13.45 17.31 28.75
C LEU A 6 -14.06 16.52 27.61
N LEU A 7 -15.03 17.17 26.99
CA LEU A 7 -15.57 16.88 25.68
C LEU A 7 -14.39 16.85 24.69
N ALA A 8 -13.96 15.68 24.26
CA ALA A 8 -13.37 15.56 22.94
C ALA A 8 -14.53 15.77 21.96
N ALA A 9 -14.84 17.04 21.69
CA ALA A 9 -15.68 17.44 20.58
C ALA A 9 -14.97 16.95 19.32
N VAL A 10 -15.32 15.73 18.89
CA VAL A 10 -14.96 15.24 17.56
C VAL A 10 -15.81 16.09 16.62
N VAL A 11 -15.22 17.19 16.19
CA VAL A 11 -15.80 18.10 15.21
C VAL A 11 -16.17 17.23 14.01
N ALA A 12 -17.45 17.18 13.69
CA ALA A 12 -18.03 16.49 12.55
C ALA A 12 -17.65 17.20 11.23
N THR A 13 -16.36 17.32 10.96
CA THR A 13 -15.81 17.59 9.64
C THR A 13 -15.29 16.27 9.12
N SER A 14 -15.79 15.83 7.97
CA SER A 14 -15.64 14.51 7.34
C SER A 14 -14.21 14.05 6.99
N ALA A 15 -13.18 14.56 7.66
CA ALA A 15 -11.85 13.99 7.61
C ALA A 15 -11.83 12.77 8.55
N VAL A 16 -12.04 11.58 7.96
CA VAL A 16 -11.72 10.31 8.63
C VAL A 16 -10.26 10.41 9.05
N VAL A 17 -10.02 10.58 10.35
CA VAL A 17 -8.67 10.51 10.92
C VAL A 17 -8.26 9.05 10.82
N LEU A 18 -7.58 8.70 9.72
CA LEU A 18 -6.93 7.40 9.57
C LEU A 18 -5.91 7.29 10.70
N LEU A 19 -6.12 6.34 11.62
CA LEU A 19 -5.13 6.05 12.64
C LEU A 19 -3.82 5.59 11.96
N PRO A 20 -2.64 5.94 12.50
CA PRO A 20 -1.35 5.54 11.91
C PRO A 20 -1.24 4.04 11.62
N SER A 21 -1.86 3.21 12.46
CA SER A 21 -1.91 1.76 12.30
C SER A 21 -2.69 1.29 11.07
N GLN A 22 -3.73 2.03 10.65
CA GLN A 22 -4.50 1.71 9.44
C GLN A 22 -3.76 2.13 8.16
N LEU A 23 -2.91 3.15 8.22
CA LEU A 23 -2.12 3.56 7.07
C LEU A 23 -1.03 2.53 6.78
N ALA A 24 -0.30 2.11 7.83
CA ALA A 24 0.71 1.06 7.75
C ALA A 24 0.12 -0.26 7.23
N SER A 25 -1.11 -0.64 7.64
CA SER A 25 -1.74 -1.86 7.12
C SER A 25 -2.04 -1.79 5.63
N VAL A 26 -2.48 -0.63 5.11
CA VAL A 26 -2.78 -0.48 3.68
C VAL A 26 -1.50 -0.47 2.84
N GLU A 27 -0.42 0.14 3.32
CA GLU A 27 0.88 0.09 2.65
C GLU A 27 1.45 -1.33 2.60
N CYS A 28 1.32 -2.07 3.71
CA CYS A 28 1.70 -3.49 3.79
C CYS A 28 0.89 -4.35 2.81
N ASP A 29 -0.45 -4.20 2.78
CA ASP A 29 -1.33 -4.93 1.85
C ASP A 29 -0.99 -4.63 0.38
N MET A 30 -0.67 -3.37 0.06
CA MET A 30 -0.26 -2.97 -1.29
C MET A 30 1.09 -3.59 -1.67
N CYS A 31 2.05 -3.62 -0.75
CA CYS A 31 3.33 -4.27 -0.98
C CYS A 31 3.16 -5.78 -1.19
N GLU A 32 2.42 -6.48 -0.31
CA GLU A 32 2.23 -7.92 -0.45
C GLU A 32 1.53 -8.29 -1.76
N MET A 33 0.52 -7.52 -2.15
CA MET A 33 -0.15 -7.67 -3.44
C MET A 33 0.85 -7.51 -4.60
N ALA A 34 1.69 -6.49 -4.54
CA ALA A 34 2.69 -6.25 -5.57
C ALA A 34 3.72 -7.37 -5.64
N VAL A 35 4.26 -7.83 -4.51
CA VAL A 35 5.19 -8.98 -4.46
C VAL A 35 4.56 -10.20 -5.13
N ARG A 36 3.32 -10.55 -4.77
CA ARG A 36 2.61 -11.71 -5.34
C ARG A 36 2.39 -11.57 -6.85
N THR A 37 2.21 -10.35 -7.33
CA THR A 37 2.03 -10.05 -8.76
C THR A 37 3.36 -10.10 -9.51
N VAL A 38 4.43 -9.59 -8.91
CA VAL A 38 5.76 -9.42 -9.52
C VAL A 38 6.50 -10.76 -9.63
N VAL A 39 6.46 -11.60 -8.59
CA VAL A 39 7.18 -12.89 -8.54
C VAL A 39 6.98 -13.77 -9.79
N PRO A 40 5.76 -14.05 -10.27
CA PRO A 40 5.56 -14.86 -11.47
C PRO A 40 5.89 -14.13 -12.78
N MET A 41 6.19 -12.82 -12.74
CA MET A 41 6.42 -11.97 -13.91
C MET A 41 7.87 -11.47 -14.01
N MET A 42 8.81 -12.05 -13.26
CA MET A 42 10.20 -11.56 -13.23
C MET A 42 10.95 -11.63 -14.55
N ASP A 43 10.51 -12.49 -15.47
CA ASP A 43 11.05 -12.60 -16.83
C ASP A 43 10.28 -11.75 -17.86
N GLN A 44 9.37 -10.86 -17.42
CA GLN A 44 8.55 -10.03 -18.29
C GLN A 44 9.05 -8.58 -18.35
N ASP A 45 8.61 -7.84 -19.36
CA ASP A 45 8.93 -6.43 -19.50
C ASP A 45 8.38 -5.63 -18.30
N THR A 46 9.16 -4.65 -17.82
CA THR A 46 8.79 -3.80 -16.67
C THR A 46 7.42 -3.14 -16.86
N LYS A 47 7.06 -2.77 -18.09
CA LYS A 47 5.75 -2.17 -18.40
C LYS A 47 4.59 -3.13 -18.13
N ASP A 48 4.78 -4.42 -18.40
CA ASP A 48 3.73 -5.42 -18.16
C ASP A 48 3.57 -5.67 -16.66
N ILE A 49 4.68 -5.68 -15.92
CA ILE A 49 4.67 -5.75 -14.45
C ILE A 49 3.95 -4.53 -13.86
N GLU A 50 4.30 -3.31 -14.29
CA GLU A 50 3.64 -2.07 -13.87
C GLU A 50 2.13 -2.11 -14.13
N ASN A 51 1.72 -2.56 -15.33
CA ASN A 51 0.32 -2.68 -15.69
C ASN A 51 -0.43 -3.71 -14.83
N ALA A 52 0.18 -4.87 -14.56
CA ALA A 52 -0.40 -5.90 -13.70
C ALA A 52 -0.58 -5.39 -12.27
N VAL A 53 0.45 -4.78 -11.68
CA VAL A 53 0.38 -4.21 -10.33
C VAL A 53 -0.64 -3.07 -10.25
N ASN A 54 -0.73 -2.22 -11.28
CA ASN A 54 -1.74 -1.15 -11.33
C ASN A 54 -3.16 -1.72 -11.34
N LYS A 55 -3.38 -2.79 -12.10
CA LYS A 55 -4.68 -3.45 -12.19
C LYS A 55 -5.10 -4.05 -10.85
N GLU A 56 -4.22 -4.81 -10.22
CA GLU A 56 -4.47 -5.43 -8.92
C GLU A 56 -4.65 -4.38 -7.82
N CYS A 57 -3.83 -3.32 -7.82
CA CYS A 57 -3.99 -2.20 -6.90
C CYS A 57 -5.36 -1.50 -7.05
N LYS A 58 -5.80 -1.23 -8.28
CA LYS A 58 -7.12 -0.62 -8.52
C LYS A 58 -8.25 -1.53 -8.07
N ALA A 59 -8.11 -2.84 -8.23
CA ALA A 59 -9.07 -3.82 -7.73
C ALA A 59 -9.12 -3.81 -6.19
N LEU A 60 -7.96 -3.80 -5.52
CA LEU A 60 -7.84 -3.72 -4.05
C LEU A 60 -8.49 -2.44 -3.51
N LEU A 61 -8.24 -1.31 -4.15
CA LEU A 61 -8.64 0.01 -3.67
C LEU A 61 -9.93 0.52 -4.32
N HIS A 62 -10.73 -0.33 -4.97
CA HIS A 62 -11.88 0.09 -5.79
C HIS A 62 -12.94 0.95 -5.08
N LYS A 63 -12.95 0.97 -3.74
CA LYS A 63 -13.88 1.70 -2.87
C LYS A 63 -13.26 2.98 -2.31
N ILE A 64 -11.96 3.21 -2.54
CA ILE A 64 -11.24 4.37 -2.02
C ILE A 64 -11.29 5.49 -3.08
N PRO A 65 -11.72 6.71 -2.71
CA PRO A 65 -11.58 7.87 -3.57
C PRO A 65 -10.12 8.05 -4.00
N PHE A 66 -9.90 8.40 -5.26
CA PHE A 66 -8.54 8.60 -5.82
C PHE A 66 -7.65 7.35 -5.82
N ALA A 67 -8.23 6.14 -5.76
CA ALA A 67 -7.50 4.87 -5.84
C ALA A 67 -6.50 4.82 -7.01
N THR A 68 -6.90 5.25 -8.20
CA THR A 68 -6.02 5.30 -9.38
C THR A 68 -4.75 6.12 -9.13
N GLN A 69 -4.87 7.29 -8.51
CA GLN A 69 -3.70 8.13 -8.21
C GLN A 69 -2.83 7.49 -7.14
N LYS A 70 -3.44 6.86 -6.13
CA LYS A 70 -2.71 6.15 -5.07
C LYS A 70 -1.91 4.96 -5.64
N CYS A 71 -2.52 4.18 -6.54
CA CYS A 71 -1.86 3.08 -7.23
C CYS A 71 -0.72 3.55 -8.11
N GLN A 72 -0.91 4.62 -8.87
CA GLN A 72 0.16 5.16 -9.71
C GLN A 72 1.35 5.62 -8.85
N LYS A 73 1.09 6.37 -7.76
CA LYS A 73 2.14 6.78 -6.82
C LYS A 73 2.91 5.60 -6.22
N PHE A 74 2.22 4.52 -5.88
CA PHE A 74 2.87 3.33 -5.35
C PHE A 74 3.78 2.67 -6.39
N ILE A 75 3.32 2.56 -7.64
CA ILE A 75 4.13 2.03 -8.74
C ILE A 75 5.38 2.89 -8.95
N ASP A 76 5.19 4.21 -9.04
CA ASP A 76 6.27 5.15 -9.33
C ASP A 76 7.35 5.16 -8.23
N ASN A 77 6.95 4.96 -6.96
CA ASN A 77 7.85 5.12 -5.81
C ASN A 77 8.40 3.81 -5.25
N ASP A 78 7.63 2.72 -5.31
CA ASP A 78 7.88 1.54 -4.49
C ASP A 78 8.02 0.24 -5.29
N LEU A 79 7.40 0.13 -6.47
CA LEU A 79 7.47 -1.10 -7.27
C LEU A 79 8.90 -1.48 -7.65
N ASN A 80 9.74 -0.50 -8.00
CA ASN A 80 11.15 -0.75 -8.33
C ASN A 80 11.93 -1.29 -7.12
N LYS A 81 11.61 -0.85 -5.89
CA LYS A 81 12.25 -1.38 -4.68
C LYS A 81 11.90 -2.86 -4.49
N ILE A 82 10.63 -3.22 -4.71
CA ILE A 82 10.15 -4.60 -4.65
C ILE A 82 10.88 -5.49 -5.66
N ILE A 83 10.97 -5.04 -6.91
CA ILE A 83 11.67 -5.77 -7.98
C ILE A 83 13.15 -5.99 -7.60
N LYS A 84 13.85 -4.94 -7.15
CA LYS A 84 15.26 -5.04 -6.74
C LYS A 84 15.48 -6.00 -5.57
N GLU A 85 14.60 -6.00 -4.58
CA GLU A 85 14.71 -6.95 -3.48
C GLU A 85 14.57 -8.39 -3.97
N LEU A 86 13.59 -8.67 -4.84
CA LEU A 86 13.39 -9.98 -5.45
C LEU A 86 14.58 -10.41 -6.32
N GLU A 87 15.12 -9.51 -7.14
CA GLU A 87 16.34 -9.73 -7.95
C GLU A 87 17.57 -10.00 -7.08
N SER A 88 17.65 -9.38 -5.89
CA SER A 88 18.73 -9.60 -4.93
C SER A 88 18.63 -10.93 -4.18
N GLY A 89 17.56 -11.70 -4.42
CA GLY A 89 17.32 -12.99 -3.77
C GLY A 89 16.58 -12.90 -2.44
N THR A 90 15.97 -11.75 -2.12
CA THR A 90 15.10 -11.63 -0.95
C THR A 90 13.89 -12.54 -1.12
N ALA A 91 13.59 -13.34 -0.09
CA ALA A 91 12.42 -14.20 -0.09
C ALA A 91 11.14 -13.34 -0.19
N PRO A 92 10.14 -13.71 -1.01
CA PRO A 92 8.93 -12.92 -1.21
C PRO A 92 8.23 -12.49 0.10
N GLY A 93 8.21 -13.36 1.11
CA GLY A 93 7.60 -13.06 2.41
C GLY A 93 8.35 -12.02 3.26
N ASP A 94 9.59 -11.68 2.91
CA ASP A 94 10.44 -10.74 3.66
C ASP A 94 10.60 -9.39 2.94
N VAL A 95 10.22 -9.29 1.66
CA VAL A 95 10.42 -8.08 0.84
C VAL A 95 9.77 -6.86 1.48
N CYS A 96 8.49 -6.96 1.88
CA CYS A 96 7.75 -5.82 2.41
C CYS A 96 8.28 -5.31 3.75
N LYS A 97 8.87 -6.18 4.55
CA LYS A 97 9.57 -5.81 5.78
C LYS A 97 10.90 -5.13 5.51
N LYS A 98 11.64 -5.60 4.50
CA LYS A 98 12.93 -5.01 4.12
C LYS A 98 12.81 -3.59 3.58
N ILE A 99 11.67 -3.25 2.98
CA ILE A 99 11.41 -1.91 2.44
C ILE A 99 10.56 -1.03 3.37
N ASP A 100 10.41 -1.45 4.64
CA ASP A 100 9.67 -0.74 5.71
C ASP A 100 8.20 -0.41 5.36
N MET A 101 7.55 -1.25 4.54
CA MET A 101 6.11 -1.16 4.25
C MET A 101 5.28 -2.08 5.16
N CYS A 102 5.94 -3.05 5.79
CA CYS A 102 5.53 -3.83 6.95
C CYS A 102 6.76 -3.89 7.90
#